data_AF-A0A932HBH4-F1
#
_entry.id   AF-A0A932HBH4-F1
#
_cell.length_a   1.000
_cell.length_b   1.000
_cell.length_c   1.000
_cell.angle_alpha   90.00
_cell.angle_beta   90.00
_cell.angle_gamma   90.00
#
_symmetry.space_group_name_H-M   'P 1'
#
loop_
_entity.id
_entity.type
_entity.pdbx_description
1 polymer ?
#
loop_
_entity_poly.entity_id
_entity_poly.type
_entity_poly.pdbx_seq_one_letter_code
_entity_poly.pdbx_strand_id
1 'polypeptide(L)'
;MLVNKLGQFVSQTRCHALPAEVVDATKLRILDLLAAGLVGFRLGSHKLLLPIVAGAGPASVWGLGAKFPLRDAVLVNSFLAHSTYLDDGSRYTGGHPSSVVIPF
;
A
#
# COMPACT_ATOMS: atom_id res chain seq x y z
N MET A 1 -26.87 -2.40 -13.57
CA MET A 1 -25.76 -1.47 -13.89
C MET A 1 -24.43 -2.12 -13.56
N LEU A 2 -23.34 -1.76 -14.25
CA LEU A 2 -22.01 -2.34 -14.03
C LEU A 2 -21.52 -2.17 -12.58
N VAL A 3 -21.77 -1.00 -11.97
CA VAL A 3 -21.41 -0.71 -10.58
C VAL A 3 -22.02 -1.71 -9.57
N ASN A 4 -23.26 -2.16 -9.79
CA ASN A 4 -23.89 -3.15 -8.91
C ASN A 4 -23.25 -4.53 -9.06
N LYS A 5 -22.87 -4.92 -10.29
CA LYS A 5 -22.17 -6.18 -10.53
C LYS A 5 -20.78 -6.19 -9.86
N LEU A 6 -20.06 -5.08 -9.95
CA LEU A 6 -18.76 -4.93 -9.29
C LEU A 6 -18.90 -4.96 -7.76
N GLY A 7 -19.86 -4.23 -7.20
CA GLY A 7 -20.13 -4.25 -5.76
C GLY A 7 -20.52 -5.65 -5.25
N GLN A 8 -21.31 -6.39 -6.04
CA GLN A 8 -21.65 -7.78 -5.72
C GLN A 8 -20.42 -8.69 -5.76
N PHE A 9 -19.57 -8.58 -6.79
CA PHE A 9 -18.33 -9.33 -6.89
C PHE A 9 -17.42 -9.09 -5.68
N VAL A 10 -17.17 -7.83 -5.32
CA VAL A 10 -16.31 -7.48 -4.17
C VAL A 10 -16.90 -8.00 -2.86
N SER A 11 -18.20 -7.79 -2.63
CA SER A 11 -18.85 -8.21 -1.38
C SER A 11 -18.96 -9.74 -1.21
N GLN A 12 -18.95 -10.50 -2.30
CA GLN A 12 -18.97 -11.96 -2.29
C GLN A 12 -17.57 -12.59 -2.30
N THR A 13 -16.52 -11.83 -2.61
CA THR A 13 -15.15 -12.34 -2.61
C THR A 13 -14.72 -12.72 -1.19
N ARG A 14 -14.12 -13.91 -1.04
CA ARG A 14 -13.60 -14.42 0.23
C ARG A 14 -12.17 -14.91 0.03
N CYS A 15 -11.27 -14.53 0.93
CA CYS A 15 -9.85 -14.88 0.84
C CYS A 15 -9.61 -16.39 0.71
N HIS A 16 -10.32 -17.21 1.50
CA HIS A 16 -10.19 -18.68 1.46
C HIS A 16 -10.72 -19.33 0.17
N ALA A 17 -11.50 -18.60 -0.62
CA ALA A 17 -12.04 -19.07 -1.89
C ALA A 17 -11.22 -18.58 -3.10
N LEU A 18 -10.14 -17.83 -2.87
CA LEU A 18 -9.26 -17.37 -3.94
C LEU A 18 -8.44 -18.54 -4.49
N PRO A 19 -8.19 -18.59 -5.82
CA PRO A 19 -7.23 -19.53 -6.39
C PRO A 19 -5.85 -19.37 -5.73
N ALA A 20 -5.13 -20.47 -5.53
CA ALA A 20 -3.82 -20.45 -4.88
C ALA A 20 -2.83 -19.50 -5.58
N GLU A 21 -2.84 -19.48 -6.91
CA GLU A 21 -2.02 -18.57 -7.72
C GLU A 21 -2.28 -17.09 -7.44
N VAL A 22 -3.53 -16.70 -7.15
CA VAL A 22 -3.89 -15.31 -6.80
C VAL A 22 -3.33 -14.96 -5.43
N VAL A 23 -3.43 -15.89 -4.48
CA VAL A 23 -2.89 -15.71 -3.12
C VAL A 23 -1.36 -15.54 -3.19
N ASP A 24 -0.68 -16.38 -3.95
CA ASP A 24 0.77 -16.33 -4.06
C ASP A 24 1.25 -15.08 -4.83
N ALA A 25 0.57 -14.69 -5.90
CA ALA A 25 0.82 -13.42 -6.58
C ALA A 25 0.62 -12.23 -5.63
N THR A 26 -0.43 -12.24 -4.80
CA THR A 26 -0.70 -11.17 -3.83
C THR A 26 0.41 -11.07 -2.79
N LYS A 27 0.88 -12.19 -2.23
CA LYS A 27 2.02 -12.19 -1.29
C LYS A 27 3.27 -11.59 -1.93
N LEU A 28 3.57 -11.93 -3.18
CA LEU A 28 4.71 -11.37 -3.90
C LEU A 28 4.59 -9.85 -4.07
N ARG A 29 3.39 -9.33 -4.37
CA ARG A 29 3.15 -7.87 -4.46
C ARG A 29 3.32 -7.16 -3.12
N ILE A 30 2.87 -7.77 -2.03
CA ILE A 30 3.08 -7.22 -0.68
C ILE A 30 4.57 -7.16 -0.34
N LEU A 31 5.32 -8.23 -0.61
CA LEU A 31 6.76 -8.27 -0.35
C LEU A 31 7.53 -7.25 -1.19
N ASP A 32 7.19 -7.14 -2.47
CA ASP A 32 7.76 -6.18 -3.41
C ASP A 32 7.53 -4.72 -2.96
N LEU A 33 6.28 -4.39 -2.59
CA LEU A 33 5.93 -3.06 -2.11
C LEU A 33 6.65 -2.68 -0.81
N LEU A 34 6.71 -3.62 0.15
CA LEU A 34 7.42 -3.40 1.41
C LEU A 34 8.90 -3.14 1.17
N ALA A 35 9.52 -3.86 0.22
CA ALA A 35 10.90 -3.62 -0.17
C ALA A 35 11.08 -2.21 -0.75
N ALA A 36 10.24 -1.80 -1.70
CA ALA A 36 10.26 -0.45 -2.28
C ALA A 36 10.09 0.64 -1.20
N GLY A 37 9.14 0.47 -0.29
CA GLY A 37 8.90 1.38 0.82
C GLY A 37 10.07 1.50 1.80
N LEU A 38 10.74 0.39 2.11
CA LEU A 38 11.94 0.39 2.97
C LEU A 38 13.14 1.04 2.28
N VAL A 39 13.29 0.91 0.96
CA VAL A 39 14.31 1.66 0.20
C VAL A 39 14.02 3.16 0.26
N GLY A 40 12.77 3.57 0.01
CA GLY A 40 12.34 4.96 0.18
C GLY A 40 12.60 5.50 1.59
N PHE A 41 12.40 4.66 2.62
CA PHE A 41 12.69 5.03 4.01
C PHE A 41 14.19 5.25 4.23
N ARG A 42 15.04 4.33 3.73
CA ARG A 42 16.51 4.44 3.82
C ARG A 42 17.05 5.67 3.12
N LEU A 43 16.43 6.10 2.02
CA LEU A 43 16.76 7.34 1.32
C LEU A 43 16.24 8.60 2.03
N GLY A 44 15.43 8.45 3.07
CA GLY A 44 14.94 9.55 3.89
C GLY A 44 13.73 10.30 3.30
N SER A 45 13.05 9.75 2.28
CA SER A 45 11.95 10.42 1.57
C SER A 45 10.81 10.85 2.52
N HIS A 46 10.53 10.08 3.57
CA HIS A 46 9.51 10.39 4.59
C HIS A 46 9.71 11.74 5.29
N LYS A 47 10.95 12.25 5.39
CA LYS A 47 11.26 13.50 6.09
C LYS A 47 10.51 14.70 5.51
N LEU A 48 10.19 14.67 4.22
CA LEU A 48 9.42 15.71 3.52
C LEU A 48 7.96 15.79 4.00
N LEU A 49 7.42 14.67 4.51
CA LEU A 49 6.03 14.60 4.96
C LEU A 49 5.87 14.84 6.46
N LEU A 50 6.94 14.70 7.26
CA LEU A 50 6.89 14.90 8.72
C LEU A 50 6.25 16.23 9.16
N PRO A 51 6.42 17.36 8.46
CA PRO A 51 5.77 18.62 8.85
C PRO A 51 4.25 18.66 8.67
N ILE A 52 3.68 17.76 7.85
CA ILE A 52 2.24 17.77 7.49
C ILE A 52 1.48 16.56 8.04
N VAL A 53 2.15 15.70 8.80
CA VAL A 53 1.56 14.60 9.56
C VAL A 53 1.63 14.93 11.05
N ALA A 54 0.60 14.55 11.81
CA ALA A 54 0.46 14.99 13.19
C ALA A 54 -0.04 13.89 14.11
N GLY A 55 0.37 13.97 15.37
CA GLY A 55 -0.23 13.24 16.48
C GLY A 55 0.18 11.77 16.61
N ALA A 56 -0.22 11.19 17.74
CA ALA A 56 -0.12 9.76 18.00
C ALA A 56 -1.39 9.06 17.52
N GLY A 57 -1.25 7.84 17.00
CA GLY A 57 -2.39 7.01 16.63
C GLY A 57 -2.03 5.52 16.64
N PRO A 58 -2.92 4.65 16.16
CA PRO A 58 -2.71 3.21 16.24
C PRO A 58 -1.83 2.65 15.10
N ALA A 59 -1.67 3.39 13.99
CA ALA A 59 -1.11 2.88 12.74
C ALA A 59 0.40 3.18 12.61
N SER A 60 1.16 2.20 12.11
CA SER A 60 2.62 2.30 12.00
C SER A 60 3.07 2.86 10.65
N VAL A 61 4.12 3.68 10.66
CA VAL A 61 4.88 4.03 9.46
C VAL A 61 6.06 3.07 9.32
N TRP A 62 6.29 2.55 8.12
CA TRP A 62 7.36 1.59 7.85
C TRP A 62 8.74 2.21 8.12
N GLY A 63 9.55 1.52 8.92
CA GLY A 63 10.92 1.93 9.29
C GLY A 63 11.02 3.02 10.36
N LEU A 64 9.99 3.84 10.58
CA LEU A 64 10.08 5.02 11.45
C LEU A 64 9.97 4.71 12.95
N GLY A 65 9.41 3.54 13.32
CA GLY A 65 9.25 3.13 14.73
C GLY A 65 8.23 3.96 15.53
N ALA A 66 7.51 4.85 14.87
CA ALA A 66 6.47 5.69 15.44
C ALA A 66 5.09 5.36 14.86
N LYS A 67 4.04 5.71 15.61
CA LYS A 67 2.66 5.51 15.18
C LYS A 67 1.91 6.83 15.04
N PHE A 68 1.04 6.87 14.05
CA PHE A 68 0.29 8.05 13.60
C PHE A 68 -1.20 7.70 13.46
N PRO A 69 -2.07 8.72 13.33
CA PRO A 69 -3.43 8.51 12.84
C PRO A 69 -3.43 7.73 11.51
N LEU A 70 -4.45 6.91 11.29
CA LEU A 70 -4.53 6.00 10.13
C LEU A 70 -4.25 6.71 8.80
N ARG A 71 -4.91 7.85 8.56
CA ARG A 71 -4.72 8.68 7.35
C ARG A 71 -3.25 9.02 7.11
N ASP A 72 -2.55 9.44 8.17
CA ASP A 72 -1.17 9.94 8.07
C ASP A 72 -0.19 8.78 7.87
N ALA A 73 -0.41 7.65 8.54
CA ALA A 73 0.39 6.45 8.32
C ALA A 73 0.24 5.92 6.88
N VAL A 74 -0.98 5.90 6.35
CA VAL A 74 -1.27 5.53 4.95
C VAL A 74 -0.57 6.48 3.98
N LEU A 75 -0.72 7.79 4.17
CA LEU A 75 -0.06 8.81 3.34
C LEU A 75 1.46 8.59 3.27
N VAL A 76 2.11 8.40 4.42
CA VAL A 76 3.56 8.24 4.46
C VAL A 76 3.99 6.90 3.87
N ASN A 77 3.29 5.80 4.15
CA ASN A 77 3.64 4.48 3.60
C ASN A 77 3.45 4.43 2.08
N SER A 78 2.36 4.99 1.55
CA SER A 78 2.15 5.13 0.10
C SER A 78 3.24 5.99 -0.56
N PHE A 79 3.61 7.11 0.05
CA PHE A 79 4.68 7.95 -0.47
C PHE A 79 6.03 7.23 -0.45
N LEU A 80 6.35 6.54 0.65
CA LEU A 80 7.58 5.76 0.77
C LEU A 80 7.67 4.70 -0.33
N ALA A 81 6.59 3.93 -0.52
CA ALA A 81 6.51 2.89 -1.54
C ALA A 81 6.81 3.41 -2.95
N HIS A 82 6.24 4.56 -3.32
CA HIS A 82 6.34 5.07 -4.69
C HIS A 82 7.51 6.06 -4.91
N SER A 83 8.19 6.50 -3.84
CA SER A 83 9.25 7.53 -3.92
C SER A 83 10.46 7.18 -4.77
N THR A 84 10.62 5.91 -5.17
CA THR A 84 11.79 5.40 -5.89
C THR A 84 11.47 4.78 -7.24
N TYR A 85 10.19 4.70 -7.63
CA TYR A 85 9.74 4.00 -8.84
C TYR A 85 10.14 2.51 -8.89
N LEU A 86 10.43 1.90 -7.74
CA LEU A 86 10.74 0.48 -7.60
C LEU A 86 9.50 -0.40 -7.37
N ASP A 87 8.36 0.20 -7.02
CA ASP A 87 7.11 -0.53 -6.79
C ASP A 87 6.51 -1.09 -8.08
N ASP A 88 5.60 -2.04 -7.92
CA ASP A 88 4.97 -2.73 -9.04
C ASP A 88 4.23 -1.80 -10.01
N GLY A 89 4.06 -2.27 -11.25
CA GLY A 89 3.25 -1.60 -12.26
C GLY A 89 2.22 -2.55 -12.87
N SER A 90 1.08 -1.99 -13.29
CA SER A 90 0.02 -2.72 -13.97
C SER A 90 -0.15 -2.25 -15.41
N ARG A 91 0.00 -3.16 -16.37
CA ARG A 91 -0.22 -2.88 -17.80
C ARG A 91 -1.67 -2.56 -18.13
N TYR A 92 -2.62 -3.03 -17.32
CA TYR A 92 -4.04 -2.80 -17.55
C TYR A 92 -4.49 -1.40 -17.10
N THR A 93 -3.90 -0.89 -16.01
CA THR A 93 -4.24 0.44 -15.49
C THR A 93 -3.25 1.52 -15.91
N GLY A 94 -2.05 1.14 -16.37
CA GLY A 94 -0.95 2.06 -16.65
C GLY A 94 -0.36 2.72 -15.39
N GLY A 95 -0.68 2.20 -14.19
CA GLY A 95 -0.28 2.77 -12.91
C GLY A 95 0.32 1.76 -11.94
N HIS A 96 0.52 2.20 -10.69
CA HIS A 96 1.16 1.45 -9.62
C HIS A 96 0.13 1.09 -8.53
N PRO A 97 -0.58 -0.07 -8.66
CA PRO A 97 -1.72 -0.37 -7.80
C PRO A 97 -1.32 -0.70 -6.36
N SER A 98 -0.16 -1.30 -6.13
CA SER A 98 0.22 -1.77 -4.79
C SER A 98 0.42 -0.61 -3.82
N SER A 99 1.04 0.49 -4.26
CA SER A 99 1.25 1.70 -3.43
C SER A 99 -0.04 2.42 -3.04
N VAL A 100 -1.16 2.09 -3.68
CA VAL A 100 -2.49 2.64 -3.40
C VAL A 100 -3.33 1.71 -2.52
N VAL A 101 -3.26 0.39 -2.75
CA VAL A 101 -4.19 -0.57 -2.13
C VAL A 101 -3.66 -1.20 -0.85
N ILE A 102 -2.35 -1.44 -0.76
CA ILE A 102 -1.76 -2.20 0.34
C ILE A 102 -1.52 -1.35 1.59
N PRO A 103 -1.13 -0.06 1.51
CA PRO A 103 -1.06 0.80 2.69
C PRO A 103 -2.49 1.14 3.18
N PHE A 104 -3.05 0.32 4.08
CA PHE A 104 -4.36 0.54 4.73
C PHE A 104 -4.39 0.01 6.16
#